data_AF-A0A7H0K0Z3-F1
#
_entry.id   AF-A0A7H0K0Z3-F1
#
_cell.length_a   1.000
_cell.length_b   1.000
_cell.length_c   1.000
_cell.angle_alpha   90.00
_cell.angle_beta   90.00
_cell.angle_gamma   90.00
#
_symmetry.space_group_name_H-M   'P 1'
#
loop_
_entity.id
_entity.type
_entity.pdbx_description
1 polymer ?
#
loop_
_entity_poly.entity_id
_entity_poly.type
_entity_poly.pdbx_seq_one_letter_code
_entity_poly.pdbx_strand_id
1 'polypeptide(L)' 'MAKELIDGGKSVSAVARTFNVSRPTIYRALKRIDADA' A
#
# COMPACT_ATOMS: atom_id res chain seq x y z
N MET A 1 -4.73 6.45 -3.84
CA MET A 1 -5.49 5.65 -2.84
C MET A 1 -4.63 4.85 -1.85
N ALA A 2 -3.96 3.74 -2.22
CA ALA A 2 -3.20 2.95 -1.23
C ALA A 2 -1.92 3.65 -0.72
N LYS A 3 -1.20 4.33 -1.63
CA LYS A 3 -0.03 5.18 -1.30
C LYS A 3 -0.42 6.36 -0.40
N GLU A 4 -1.48 7.10 -0.75
CA GLU A 4 -2.04 8.18 0.08
C GLU A 4 -2.41 7.76 1.51
N LEU A 5 -2.96 6.56 1.72
CA LEU A 5 -3.27 6.08 3.07
C LEU A 5 -2.01 5.84 3.89
N ILE A 6 -0.94 5.37 3.25
CA ILE A 6 0.36 5.13 3.89
C ILE A 6 1.08 6.47 4.16
N ASP A 7 1.06 7.38 3.19
CA ASP A 7 1.63 8.73 3.33
C ASP A 7 0.89 9.55 4.40
N GLY A 8 -0.42 9.30 4.56
CA GLY A 8 -1.25 9.81 5.65
C GLY A 8 -1.02 9.13 7.01
N GLY A 9 0.01 8.29 7.15
CA GLY A 9 0.44 7.68 8.40
C GLY A 9 -0.26 6.37 8.79
N LYS A 10 -1.14 5.80 7.94
CA LYS A 10 -1.66 4.45 8.23
C LYS A 10 -0.59 3.39 7.97
N SER A 11 -0.50 2.45 8.92
CA SER A 11 0.36 1.29 8.72
C SER A 11 -0.08 0.44 7.53
N VAL A 12 0.90 -0.18 6.85
CA VAL A 12 0.68 -1.13 5.74
C VAL A 12 -0.30 -2.25 6.14
N SER A 13 -0.26 -2.70 7.39
CA SER A 13 -1.17 -3.73 7.93
C SER A 13 -2.62 -3.27 8.00
N ALA A 14 -2.88 -2.00 8.30
CA ALA A 14 -4.23 -1.44 8.32
C ALA A 14 -4.77 -1.26 6.91
N VAL A 15 -3.92 -0.82 5.98
CA VAL A 15 -4.25 -0.69 4.56
C VAL A 15 -4.57 -2.07 3.96
N ALA A 16 -3.73 -3.07 4.18
CA ALA A 16 -3.95 -4.44 3.71
C ALA A 16 -5.30 -5.02 4.17
N ARG A 17 -5.67 -4.79 5.45
CA ARG A 17 -6.98 -5.18 5.99
C ARG A 17 -8.14 -4.44 5.33
N THR A 18 -7.99 -3.14 5.11
CA THR A 18 -9.02 -2.29 4.48
C THR A 18 -9.35 -2.79 3.07
N PHE A 19 -8.32 -3.19 2.31
CA PHE A 19 -8.49 -3.68 0.94
C PHE A 19 -8.67 -5.21 0.85
N ASN A 20 -8.72 -5.92 1.99
CA ASN A 20 -8.78 -7.38 2.06
C ASN A 20 -7.72 -8.08 1.20
N VAL A 21 -6.48 -7.59 1.25
CA VAL A 21 -5.34 -8.16 0.52
C VAL A 21 -4.19 -8.48 1.47
N SER A 22 -3.24 -9.28 0.98
CA SER A 22 -2.02 -9.58 1.72
C SER A 22 -1.10 -8.36 1.80
N ARG A 23 -0.29 -8.26 2.87
CA ARG A 23 0.77 -7.22 2.98
C ARG A 23 1.76 -7.26 1.81
N PRO A 24 2.24 -8.44 1.33
CA PRO A 24 3.08 -8.51 0.13
C PRO A 24 2.45 -7.86 -1.11
N THR A 25 1.13 -7.96 -1.28
CA THR A 25 0.41 -7.31 -2.40
C THR A 25 0.57 -5.80 -2.35
N ILE A 26 0.43 -5.20 -1.17
CA ILE A 26 0.64 -3.76 -0.97
C ILE A 26 2.09 -3.36 -1.28
N TYR A 27 3.09 -4.09 -0.76
CA TYR A 27 4.50 -3.81 -1.06
C TYR A 27 4.84 -3.90 -2.55
N ARG A 28 4.28 -4.89 -3.26
CA ARG A 28 4.46 -5.01 -4.72
C ARG A 28 3.81 -3.84 -5.46
N ALA A 29 2.63 -3.40 -5.03
CA ALA A 29 1.94 -2.26 -5.63
C ALA A 29 2.74 -0.96 -5.42
N LEU A 30 3.24 -0.72 -4.21
CA LEU A 30 4.11 0.44 -3.92
C LEU A 30 5.36 0.44 -4.79
N LYS A 31 6.04 -0.71 -4.90
CA LYS A 31 7.23 -0.84 -5.74
C LYS A 31 6.96 -0.56 -7.23
N ARG A 32 5.76 -0.90 -7.74
CA ARG A 32 5.38 -0.57 -9.12
C ARG A 32 5.14 0.93 -9.30
N ILE A 33 4.46 1.56 -8.34
CA ILE A 33 4.20 3.02 -8.39
C ILE A 33 5.50 3.81 -8.42
N ASP A 34 6.51 3.40 -7.63
CA ASP A 34 7.80 4.08 -7.60
C ASP A 34 8.69 3.78 -8.83
N ALA A 35 8.38 2.73 -9.60
CA ALA A 35 9.10 2.40 -10.84
C ALA A 35 8.52 3.10 -12.08
N ASP A 36 7.24 3.52 -12.01
CA ASP A 36 6.53 4.23 -13.07
C ASP A 36 6.60 5.77 -12.91
N ALA A 37 7.33 6.28 -11.91
CA ALA A 37 7.55 7.69 -11.61
C ALA A 37 8.97 8.14 -11.98
#